data_AF-A0A074LLJ0-F1
#
_entry.id   AF-A0A074LLJ0-F1
#
_cell.length_a   1.000
_cell.length_b   1.000
_cell.length_c   1.000
_cell.angle_alpha   90.00
_cell.angle_beta   90.00
_cell.angle_gamma   90.00
#
_symmetry.space_group_name_H-M   'P 1'
#
loop_
_entity.id
_entity.type
_entity.pdbx_description
1 polymer ?
#
loop_
_entity_poly.entity_id
_entity_poly.type
_entity_poly.pdbx_seq_one_letter_code
_entity_poly.pdbx_strand_id
1 'polypeptide(L)'
;MLTQTVVHRPIIIRWPNEDTGGYFKISGCLINENVSLAVFDEHLEVHLVTPTEDPNEFDLNFASNPFFFVGDSFQDIYFDLTHLTVVEFASKYNHSDFHSSIEAMC
;
A
#
# COMPACT_ATOMS: atom_id res chain seq x y z
N MET A 1 -12.16 -15.95 -21.82
CA MET A 1 -11.20 -15.19 -20.99
C MET A 1 -11.42 -15.65 -19.57
N LEU A 2 -10.41 -16.22 -18.91
CA LEU A 2 -10.52 -16.56 -17.50
C LEU A 2 -10.38 -15.25 -16.73
N THR A 3 -11.47 -14.78 -16.11
CA THR A 3 -11.41 -13.78 -15.05
C THR A 3 -10.60 -14.38 -13.91
N GLN A 4 -9.29 -14.11 -13.92
CA GLN A 4 -8.41 -14.44 -12.83
C GLN A 4 -8.94 -13.65 -11.63
N THR A 5 -9.50 -14.35 -10.65
CA THR A 5 -9.91 -13.73 -9.39
C THR A 5 -8.64 -13.16 -8.78
N VAL A 6 -8.52 -11.84 -8.79
CA VAL A 6 -7.40 -11.15 -8.14
C VAL A 6 -7.58 -11.36 -6.65
N VAL A 7 -6.82 -12.31 -6.10
CA VAL A 7 -6.78 -12.52 -4.65
C VAL A 7 -5.75 -11.54 -4.10
N HIS A 8 -6.25 -10.54 -3.39
CA HIS A 8 -5.43 -9.63 -2.60
C HIS A 8 -4.62 -10.45 -1.60
N ARG A 9 -3.29 -10.37 -1.69
CA ARG A 9 -2.39 -11.18 -0.88
C ARG A 9 -1.50 -10.30 -0.01
N PRO A 10 -1.52 -10.45 1.32
CA PRO A 10 -0.56 -9.79 2.20
C PRO A 10 0.87 -10.19 1.83
N ILE A 11 1.76 -9.20 1.74
CA ILE A 11 3.19 -9.39 1.44
C ILE A 11 4.05 -8.50 2.33
N ILE A 12 5.35 -8.82 2.38
CA ILE A 12 6.38 -7.96 2.94
C ILE A 12 7.19 -7.36 1.81
N ILE A 13 7.32 -6.03 1.81
CA ILE A 13 8.11 -5.27 0.84
C ILE A 13 9.45 -4.92 1.50
N ARG A 14 10.54 -5.23 0.82
CA ARG A 14 11.91 -4.87 1.19
C ARG A 14 12.23 -3.53 0.56
N TRP A 15 12.16 -2.48 1.37
CA TRP A 15 12.52 -1.13 0.95
C TRP A 15 14.01 -0.88 1.20
N PRO A 16 14.82 -0.55 0.17
CA PRO A 16 16.25 -0.33 0.33
C PRO A 16 16.56 0.76 1.36
N ASN A 17 17.41 0.45 2.33
CA ASN A 17 17.88 1.42 3.31
C ASN A 17 19.28 1.93 2.88
N GLU A 18 19.34 3.15 2.36
CA GLU A 18 20.58 3.77 1.90
C GLU A 18 21.59 4.00 3.04
N ASP A 19 21.12 4.23 4.27
CA ASP A 19 21.97 4.51 5.42
C ASP A 19 22.70 3.26 5.94
N THR A 20 22.05 2.10 5.86
CA THR A 20 22.60 0.84 6.39
C THR A 20 23.08 -0.12 5.30
N GLY A 21 22.71 0.11 4.05
CA GLY A 21 22.88 -0.84 2.94
C GLY A 21 22.00 -2.09 3.05
N GLY A 22 21.05 -2.11 4.00
CA GLY A 22 20.08 -3.19 4.21
C GLY A 22 18.69 -2.85 3.66
N TYR A 23 17.65 -3.35 4.33
CA TYR A 23 16.27 -3.10 3.95
C TYR A 23 15.39 -2.82 5.17
N PHE A 24 14.40 -1.94 4.99
CA PHE A 24 13.22 -1.86 5.86
C PHE A 24 12.16 -2.83 5.37
N LYS A 25 11.39 -3.41 6.29
CA LYS A 25 10.27 -4.29 5.97
C LYS A 25 8.97 -3.52 6.11
N ILE A 26 8.23 -3.40 5.03
CA ILE A 26 6.95 -2.69 4.96
C ILE A 26 5.85 -3.69 4.64
N SER A 27 4.72 -3.57 5.34
CA SER A 27 3.55 -4.39 5.05
C SER A 27 2.82 -3.86 3.82
N GLY A 28 2.56 -4.73 2.86
CA GLY A 28 1.79 -4.42 1.66
C GLY A 28 0.72 -5.46 1.38
N CYS A 29 -0.11 -5.17 0.38
CA CYS A 29 -1.05 -6.10 -0.21
C CYS A 29 -0.83 -6.11 -1.72
N LEU A 30 -0.49 -7.28 -2.25
CA LEU A 30 -0.27 -7.52 -3.65
C LEU A 30 -1.63 -7.58 -4.36
N ILE A 31 -1.84 -6.68 -5.33
CA ILE A 31 -3.09 -6.53 -6.09
C ILE A 31 -2.97 -7.05 -7.54
N ASN A 32 -1.77 -7.36 -8.01
CA ASN A 32 -1.53 -8.14 -9.24
C ASN A 32 -0.13 -8.79 -9.17
N GLU A 33 0.45 -9.26 -10.28
CA GLU A 33 1.75 -9.95 -10.26
C GLU A 33 2.94 -9.09 -9.75
N ASN A 34 2.87 -7.76 -9.86
CA ASN A 34 4.00 -6.87 -9.58
C ASN A 34 3.61 -5.50 -8.99
N VAL A 35 2.35 -5.32 -8.63
CA VAL A 35 1.80 -4.08 -8.05
C VAL A 35 1.23 -4.42 -6.70
N SER A 36 1.64 -3.66 -5.70
CA SER A 36 1.08 -3.72 -4.35
C SER A 36 0.60 -2.35 -3.90
N LEU A 37 -0.41 -2.36 -3.06
CA LEU A 37 -0.75 -1.21 -2.23
C LEU A 37 -0.05 -1.37 -0.88
N ALA A 38 0.59 -0.32 -0.40
CA ALA A 38 1.29 -0.34 0.88
C ALA A 38 0.95 0.91 1.67
N VAL A 39 0.90 0.76 2.98
CA VAL A 39 0.77 1.90 3.88
C VAL A 39 2.15 2.19 4.45
N PHE A 40 2.67 3.37 4.15
CA PHE A 40 3.99 3.83 4.57
C PHE A 40 3.90 5.28 5.04
N ASP A 41 4.52 5.56 6.19
CA ASP A 41 4.52 6.89 6.83
C ASP A 41 3.13 7.56 6.86
N GLU A 42 2.11 6.82 7.33
CA GLU A 42 0.71 7.28 7.41
C GLU A 42 0.05 7.61 6.06
N HIS A 43 0.61 7.14 4.95
CA HIS A 43 0.03 7.32 3.62
C HIS A 43 -0.18 6.00 2.90
N LEU A 44 -1.22 5.92 2.07
CA LEU A 44 -1.36 4.84 1.10
C LEU A 44 -0.57 5.16 -0.16
N GLU A 45 0.22 4.19 -0.62
CA GLU A 45 1.06 4.28 -1.80
C GLU A 45 0.86 3.07 -2.73
N VAL A 46 1.14 3.27 -4.01
CA VAL A 46 1.25 2.18 -5.01
C VAL A 46 2.72 1.86 -5.20
N HIS A 47 3.08 0.62 -4.97
CA HIS A 47 4.44 0.12 -5.13
C HIS A 47 4.52 -0.86 -6.31
N LEU A 48 5.55 -0.72 -7.12
CA LEU A 48 5.97 -1.75 -8.06
C LEU A 48 7.02 -2.63 -7.38
N VAL A 49 6.80 -3.94 -7.42
CA VAL A 49 7.58 -4.90 -6.66
C VAL A 49 8.03 -6.07 -7.51
N THR A 50 9.07 -6.78 -7.08
CA THR A 50 9.57 -8.00 -7.73
C THR A 50 9.73 -9.12 -6.71
N PRO A 51 9.27 -10.34 -7.00
CA PRO A 51 9.39 -11.46 -6.07
C PRO A 51 10.84 -11.80 -5.77
N THR A 52 11.08 -12.26 -4.55
CA THR A 52 12.39 -12.71 -4.08
C THR A 52 12.42 -14.24 -4.00
N GLU A 53 13.48 -14.81 -3.40
CA GLU A 53 13.51 -16.24 -3.09
C GLU A 53 12.48 -16.64 -2.03
N ASP A 54 12.10 -15.72 -1.12
CA ASP A 54 10.99 -15.93 -0.19
C ASP A 54 9.67 -15.59 -0.90
N PRO A 55 8.70 -16.52 -0.96
CA PRO A 55 7.44 -16.30 -1.67
C PRO A 55 6.55 -15.21 -1.06
N ASN A 56 6.85 -14.72 0.14
CA ASN A 56 6.13 -13.63 0.82
C ASN A 56 6.91 -12.31 0.83
N GLU A 57 8.18 -12.30 0.44
CA GLU A 57 8.99 -11.10 0.38
C GLU A 57 9.21 -10.63 -1.06
N PHE A 58 9.10 -9.32 -1.25
CA PHE A 58 9.24 -8.67 -2.54
C PHE A 58 10.20 -7.48 -2.44
N ASP A 59 11.06 -7.29 -3.43
CA ASP A 59 11.89 -6.10 -3.55
C ASP A 59 11.08 -4.93 -4.12
N LEU A 60 11.25 -3.76 -3.52
CA LEU A 60 10.71 -2.52 -4.07
C LEU A 60 11.51 -2.08 -5.30
N ASN A 61 10.82 -1.91 -6.42
CA ASN A 61 11.38 -1.28 -7.61
C ASN A 61 11.04 0.21 -7.69
N PHE A 62 9.83 0.57 -7.28
CA PHE A 62 9.32 1.93 -7.35
C PHE A 62 8.21 2.12 -6.32
N ALA A 63 8.21 3.25 -5.63
CA ALA A 63 7.08 3.71 -4.82
C ALA A 63 6.52 4.98 -5.46
N SER A 64 5.21 5.04 -5.62
CA SER A 64 4.54 6.26 -6.05
C SER A 64 4.65 7.35 -4.99
N ASN A 65 4.33 8.58 -5.37
CA ASN A 65 3.96 9.58 -4.36
C ASN A 65 2.73 9.08 -3.57
N PRO A 66 2.56 9.54 -2.32
CA PRO A 66 1.35 9.32 -1.53
C PRO A 66 0.07 9.58 -2.32
N PHE A 67 -0.86 8.61 -2.29
CA PHE A 67 -2.19 8.77 -2.87
C PHE A 67 -3.12 9.50 -1.89
N PHE A 68 -3.12 9.10 -0.61
CA PHE A 68 -3.87 9.78 0.44
C PHE A 68 -3.33 9.45 1.84
N PHE A 69 -3.63 10.33 2.79
CA PHE A 69 -3.28 10.19 4.21
C PHE A 69 -4.26 9.27 4.94
N VAL A 70 -3.76 8.21 5.57
CA VAL A 70 -4.55 7.23 6.33
C VAL A 70 -4.72 7.60 7.81
N GLY A 71 -3.80 8.41 8.35
CA GLY A 71 -3.77 8.81 9.77
C GLY A 71 -3.86 7.64 10.75
N ASP A 72 -4.57 7.84 11.87
CA ASP A 72 -4.74 6.87 12.95
C ASP A 72 -5.55 5.61 12.56
N SER A 73 -6.17 5.59 11.37
CA SER A 73 -7.04 4.50 10.91
C SER A 73 -6.26 3.35 10.22
N PHE A 74 -4.95 3.27 10.47
CA PHE A 74 -4.03 2.33 9.83
C PHE A 74 -4.52 0.88 9.85
N GLN A 75 -4.94 0.37 11.01
CA GLN A 75 -5.30 -1.04 11.17
C GLN A 75 -6.54 -1.41 10.35
N ASP A 76 -7.54 -0.54 10.36
CA ASP A 76 -8.79 -0.74 9.62
C ASP A 76 -8.53 -0.67 8.10
N ILE A 77 -7.77 0.33 7.66
CA ILE A 77 -7.42 0.51 6.26
C ILE A 77 -6.60 -0.68 5.75
N TYR A 78 -5.61 -1.14 6.51
CA TYR A 78 -4.83 -2.32 6.14
C TYR A 78 -5.68 -3.58 6.09
N PHE A 79 -6.59 -3.77 7.07
CA PHE A 79 -7.53 -4.88 7.05
C PHE A 79 -8.41 -4.84 5.79
N ASP A 80 -8.99 -3.69 5.46
CA ASP A 80 -9.83 -3.53 4.29
C ASP A 80 -9.03 -3.76 2.99
N LEU A 81 -7.79 -3.29 2.92
CA LEU A 81 -6.89 -3.50 1.78
C LEU A 81 -6.69 -4.99 1.46
N THR A 82 -6.65 -5.85 2.48
CA THR A 82 -6.44 -7.30 2.33
C THR A 82 -7.74 -8.08 2.12
N HIS A 83 -8.90 -7.49 2.39
CA HIS A 83 -10.20 -8.19 2.37
C HIS A 83 -11.19 -7.66 1.32
N LEU A 84 -11.04 -6.41 0.88
CA LEU A 84 -11.86 -5.79 -0.16
C LEU A 84 -11.14 -5.85 -1.50
N THR A 85 -11.90 -5.94 -2.60
CA THR A 85 -11.35 -5.67 -3.93
C THR A 85 -10.92 -4.21 -4.05
N VAL A 86 -10.04 -3.88 -5.01
CA VAL A 86 -9.62 -2.48 -5.26
C VAL A 86 -10.81 -1.54 -5.47
N VAL A 87 -11.87 -2.01 -6.14
CA VAL A 87 -13.07 -1.21 -6.41
C VAL A 87 -13.88 -0.97 -5.13
N GLU A 88 -14.07 -1.99 -4.30
CA GLU A 88 -14.75 -1.86 -3.01
C GLU A 88 -13.97 -0.96 -2.05
N PHE A 89 -12.64 -1.13 -2.01
CA PHE A 89 -11.74 -0.27 -1.23
C PHE A 89 -11.86 1.19 -1.67
N ALA A 90 -11.72 1.47 -2.98
CA ALA A 90 -11.84 2.83 -3.51
C ALA A 90 -13.25 3.43 -3.29
N SER A 91 -14.29 2.60 -3.28
CA SER A 91 -15.66 3.05 -2.99
C SER A 91 -15.87 3.39 -1.51
N LYS A 92 -15.26 2.62 -0.61
CA LYS A 92 -15.32 2.86 0.84
C LYS A 92 -14.54 4.12 1.23
N TYR A 93 -13.38 4.33 0.60
CA TYR A 93 -12.50 5.48 0.81
C TYR A 93 -12.62 6.50 -0.33
N ASN A 94 -13.84 6.76 -0.78
CA ASN A 94 -14.10 7.71 -1.87
C ASN A 94 -13.86 9.15 -1.36
N HIS A 95 -12.68 9.69 -1.61
CA HIS A 95 -12.24 10.97 -1.05
C HIS A 95 -13.11 12.15 -1.52
N SER A 96 -14.01 12.62 -0.65
CA SER A 96 -14.55 13.99 -0.71
C SER A 96 -13.83 14.91 0.28
N ASP A 97 -13.29 14.39 1.37
CA ASP A 97 -12.73 15.22 2.43
C ASP A 97 -11.20 15.19 2.41
N PHE A 98 -10.68 16.08 1.58
CA PHE A 98 -9.36 16.66 1.71
C PHE A 98 -9.32 17.34 3.10
N HIS A 99 -8.74 16.69 4.12
CA HIS A 99 -8.52 17.37 5.38
C HIS A 99 -7.32 18.31 5.23
N SER A 100 -7.57 19.53 4.74
CA SER A 100 -6.68 20.66 4.99
C SER A 100 -6.79 21.03 6.46
N SER A 101 -6.08 20.31 7.33
CA SER A 101 -5.85 20.75 8.72
C SER A 101 -4.89 21.95 8.82
N ILE A 102 -4.70 22.72 7.73
CA ILE A 102 -3.94 23.98 7.68
C ILE A 102 -4.83 25.14 7.17
N GLU A 103 -6.11 25.23 7.53
CA GLU A 103 -6.90 26.47 7.35
C GLU A 103 -7.82 26.79 8.55
N ALA A 104 -7.48 26.31 9.75
CA ALA A 104 -8.16 26.72 10.99
C ALA A 104 -7.26 27.57 11.91
N MET A 105 -6.21 28.19 11.38
CA MET A 105 -5.41 29.19 12.10
C MET A 105 -4.98 30.33 11.17
N CYS A 106 -5.90 31.24 10.85
CA CYS A 106 -5.66 32.67 10.62
C CYS A 106 -6.96 33.44 10.86
#